data_AF-A0A969FYA5-F1
#
_entry.id   AF-A0A969FYA5-F1
#
_cell.length_a   1.000
_cell.length_b   1.000
_cell.length_c   1.000
_cell.angle_alpha   90.00
_cell.angle_beta   90.00
_cell.angle_gamma   90.00
#
_symmetry.space_group_name_H-M   'P 1'
#
loop_
_entity.id
_entity.type
_entity.pdbx_description
1 polymer ?
#
loop_
_entity_poly.entity_id
_entity_poly.type
_entity_poly.pdbx_seq_one_letter_code
_entity_poly.pdbx_strand_id
1 'polypeptide(L)'
;MTCYAFIEHQNGGYTASVPGWPDCMARGTTRQEALARLREVLHIRLSQGELVPLNLESAVPPNPWVQRAGRFKDDPFFDEMVEEIETYRRELDARGGDHCHEYDTSLH
;
A
#
# COMPACT_ATOMS: atom_id res chain seq x y z
N MET A 1 -9.92 -3.62 -3.10
CA MET A 1 -8.70 -4.30 -2.64
C MET A 1 -7.95 -4.80 -3.86
N THR A 2 -6.70 -4.39 -4.04
CA THR A 2 -5.86 -4.82 -5.16
C THR A 2 -4.84 -5.81 -4.62
N CYS A 3 -4.79 -7.02 -5.20
CA CYS A 3 -3.75 -8.00 -4.91
C CYS A 3 -2.90 -8.23 -6.16
N TYR A 4 -1.62 -8.54 -5.97
CA TYR A 4 -0.75 -8.94 -7.07
C TYR A 4 -0.96 -10.42 -7.41
N ALA A 5 -0.96 -10.72 -8.70
CA ALA A 5 -0.97 -12.08 -9.21
C ALA A 5 0.39 -12.39 -9.85
N PHE A 6 0.92 -13.56 -9.58
CA PHE A 6 2.05 -14.13 -10.29
C PHE A 6 1.54 -14.87 -11.53
N ILE A 7 2.18 -14.68 -12.69
CA ILE A 7 1.81 -15.35 -13.93
C ILE A 7 3.00 -16.09 -14.50
N GLU A 8 2.75 -17.35 -14.84
CA GLU A 8 3.70 -18.23 -15.51
C GLU A 8 3.13 -18.72 -16.83
N HIS A 9 3.97 -18.80 -17.85
CA HIS A 9 3.64 -19.48 -19.09
C HIS A 9 4.23 -20.89 -19.05
N GLN A 10 3.37 -21.92 -19.09
CA GLN A 10 3.77 -23.33 -19.01
C GLN A 10 2.93 -24.18 -19.95
N ASN A 11 3.56 -25.10 -20.70
CA ASN A 11 2.90 -26.05 -21.61
C ASN A 11 1.90 -25.43 -22.61
N GLY A 12 2.22 -24.25 -23.15
CA GLY A 12 1.37 -23.55 -24.11
C GLY A 12 0.13 -22.87 -23.52
N GLY A 13 0.07 -22.73 -22.20
CA GLY A 13 -0.96 -21.97 -21.49
C GLY A 13 -0.37 -21.10 -20.39
N TYR A 14 -1.25 -20.41 -19.68
CA TYR A 14 -0.91 -19.49 -18.60
C TYR A 14 -1.48 -20.01 -17.28
N THR A 15 -0.67 -19.99 -16.23
CA THR A 15 -1.11 -20.19 -14.86
C THR A 15 -0.98 -18.87 -14.12
N ALA A 16 -2.06 -18.43 -13.47
CA ALA A 16 -2.07 -17.28 -12.60
C ALA A 16 -2.28 -17.73 -11.15
N SER A 17 -1.52 -17.17 -10.21
CA SER A 17 -1.62 -17.51 -8.78
C SER A 17 -1.44 -16.30 -7.88
N VAL A 18 -1.95 -16.36 -6.65
CA VAL A 18 -1.68 -15.32 -5.63
C VAL A 18 -0.46 -15.72 -4.78
N PRO A 19 0.59 -14.88 -4.70
CA PRO A 19 1.76 -15.16 -3.87
C PRO A 19 1.38 -15.43 -2.42
N GLY A 20 1.93 -16.51 -1.85
CA GLY A 20 1.63 -16.97 -0.49
C GLY A 20 0.32 -17.75 -0.33
N TRP A 21 -0.49 -17.86 -1.39
CA TRP A 21 -1.78 -18.56 -1.38
C TRP A 21 -1.78 -19.69 -2.41
N PRO A 22 -1.15 -20.84 -2.11
CA PRO A 22 -0.91 -21.90 -3.10
C PRO A 22 -2.22 -22.46 -3.68
N ASP A 23 -3.30 -22.46 -2.91
CA ASP A 23 -4.61 -22.95 -3.37
C ASP A 23 -5.33 -21.96 -4.32
N CYS A 24 -4.89 -20.71 -4.37
CA CYS A 24 -5.48 -19.69 -5.25
C CYS A 24 -4.69 -19.62 -6.55
N MET A 25 -4.99 -20.56 -7.44
CA MET A 25 -4.44 -20.60 -8.78
C MET A 25 -5.49 -20.93 -9.83
N ALA A 26 -5.28 -20.47 -11.06
CA ALA A 26 -6.12 -20.81 -12.20
C ALA A 26 -5.30 -20.88 -13.49
N ARG A 27 -5.70 -21.78 -14.40
CA ARG A 27 -5.11 -21.93 -15.73
C ARG A 27 -6.02 -21.39 -16.83
N GLY A 28 -5.43 -20.78 -17.84
CA GLY A 28 -6.08 -20.33 -19.07
C GLY A 28 -5.19 -20.55 -20.29
N THR A 29 -5.79 -20.61 -21.46
CA THR A 29 -5.07 -20.65 -22.74
C THR A 29 -4.45 -19.29 -23.08
N THR A 30 -5.01 -18.21 -22.52
CA THR A 30 -4.48 -16.85 -22.60
C THR A 30 -4.21 -16.27 -21.22
N ARG A 31 -3.35 -15.24 -21.17
CA ARG A 31 -3.05 -14.50 -19.94
C ARG A 31 -4.32 -13.94 -19.29
N GLN A 32 -5.20 -13.35 -20.10
CA GLN A 32 -6.45 -12.73 -19.66
C GLN A 32 -7.41 -13.78 -19.11
N GLU A 33 -7.52 -14.94 -19.75
CA GLU A 33 -8.37 -16.04 -19.27
C GLU A 33 -7.89 -16.56 -17.92
N ALA A 34 -6.57 -16.76 -17.75
CA ALA A 34 -6.01 -17.20 -16.47
C ALA A 34 -6.32 -16.21 -15.33
N LEU A 35 -6.21 -14.90 -15.60
CA LEU A 35 -6.55 -13.84 -14.64
C LEU A 35 -8.06 -13.78 -14.32
N ALA A 36 -8.91 -13.94 -15.33
CA ALA A 36 -10.36 -13.94 -15.14
C ALA A 36 -10.79 -15.10 -14.23
N ARG A 37 -10.27 -16.31 -14.49
CA ARG A 37 -10.53 -17.48 -13.65
C ARG A 37 -9.93 -17.34 -12.25
N LEU A 38 -8.74 -16.73 -12.12
CA LEU A 38 -8.15 -16.46 -10.81
C LEU A 38 -9.02 -15.50 -9.99
N ARG A 39 -9.64 -14.49 -10.63
CA ARG A 39 -10.61 -13.60 -9.96
C ARG A 39 -11.82 -14.37 -9.43
N GLU A 40 -12.34 -15.33 -10.18
CA GLU A 40 -13.46 -16.17 -9.71
C GLU A 40 -13.06 -17.02 -8.50
N VAL A 41 -11.88 -17.66 -8.56
CA VAL A 41 -11.32 -18.44 -7.44
C VAL A 41 -11.19 -17.57 -6.18
N LEU A 42 -10.66 -16.36 -6.33
CA LEU A 42 -10.52 -15.41 -5.21
C LEU A 42 -11.87 -14.95 -4.69
N HIS A 43 -12.83 -14.67 -5.56
CA HIS A 43 -14.17 -14.25 -5.15
C HIS A 43 -14.88 -15.34 -4.32
N ILE A 44 -14.75 -16.60 -4.73
CA ILE A 44 -15.31 -17.74 -3.98
C ILE A 44 -14.59 -17.90 -2.63
N ARG A 45 -13.26 -17.87 -2.61
CA ARG A 45 -12.51 -18.07 -1.36
C ARG A 45 -12.76 -16.95 -0.34
N LEU A 46 -12.83 -15.70 -0.81
CA LEU A 46 -13.07 -14.53 0.04
C LEU A 46 -14.55 -14.38 0.43
N SER A 47 -15.49 -15.01 -0.27
CA SER A 47 -16.89 -15.05 0.18
C SER A 47 -17.13 -16.11 1.26
N GLN A 48 -16.26 -17.12 1.33
CA GLN A 48 -16.35 -18.22 2.30
C GLN A 48 -15.42 -18.07 3.51
N GLY A 49 -14.49 -17.12 3.48
CA GLY A 49 -13.49 -16.93 4.51
C GLY A 49 -13.18 -15.46 4.77
N GLU A 50 -12.57 -15.20 5.92
CA GLU A 50 -12.20 -13.85 6.36
C GLU A 50 -10.68 -13.71 6.49
N LEU A 51 -10.15 -12.55 6.12
CA LEU A 51 -8.76 -12.19 6.37
C LEU A 51 -8.64 -11.65 7.79
N VAL A 52 -8.13 -12.47 8.70
CA VAL A 52 -7.88 -12.05 10.08
C VAL A 52 -6.42 -11.65 10.24
N PRO A 53 -6.12 -10.42 10.74
CA PRO A 53 -4.75 -10.06 11.06
C PRO A 53 -4.24 -10.93 12.20
N LEU A 54 -3.26 -11.78 11.91
CA LEU A 54 -2.57 -12.55 12.94
C LEU A 54 -1.33 -11.76 13.38
N ASN A 55 -1.40 -11.19 14.59
CA ASN A 55 -0.24 -10.58 15.20
C ASN A 55 0.70 -11.69 15.66
N LEU A 56 1.74 -11.92 14.89
CA LEU A 56 2.88 -12.70 15.34
C LEU A 56 3.73 -11.76 16.19
N GLU A 57 3.94 -12.12 17.45
CA GLU A 57 4.93 -11.44 18.30
C GLU A 57 6.31 -11.67 17.69
N SER A 58 6.64 -10.82 16.71
CA SER A 58 7.99 -10.70 16.22
C SER A 58 8.72 -9.82 17.21
N ALA A 59 9.97 -10.18 17.51
CA ALA A 59 10.92 -9.30 18.19
C ALA A 59 11.32 -8.14 17.24
N VAL A 60 10.34 -7.43 16.69
CA VAL A 60 10.55 -6.18 15.99
C VAL A 60 11.13 -5.24 17.04
N PRO A 61 12.38 -4.77 16.86
CA PRO A 61 12.93 -3.80 17.78
C PRO A 61 11.97 -2.61 17.84
N PRO A 62 11.72 -2.06 19.04
CA PRO A 62 10.73 -1.01 19.23
C PRO A 62 10.94 0.10 18.21
N ASN A 63 9.86 0.47 17.51
CA ASN A 63 9.89 1.44 16.42
C ASN A 63 10.73 2.67 16.85
N PRO A 64 11.85 2.98 16.15
CA PRO A 64 12.75 4.08 16.53
C PRO A 64 12.05 5.44 16.66
N TRP A 65 10.90 5.61 16.00
CA TRP A 65 10.08 6.81 16.08
C TRP A 65 9.32 6.94 17.40
N VAL A 66 8.97 5.82 18.05
CA VAL A 66 8.32 5.81 19.37
C VAL A 66 9.25 6.39 20.44
N GLN A 67 10.56 6.14 20.34
CA GLN A 67 11.56 6.69 21.27
C GLN A 67 11.67 8.22 21.20
N ARG A 68 11.15 8.84 20.12
CA ARG A 68 11.21 10.29 19.88
C ARG A 68 9.82 10.95 19.91
N ALA A 69 8.76 10.18 20.11
CA ALA A 69 7.41 10.72 20.22
C ALA A 69 7.35 11.68 21.42
N GLY A 70 6.87 12.91 21.19
CA GLY A 70 6.76 13.94 22.23
C GLY A 70 8.08 14.58 22.66
N ARG A 71 9.18 14.41 21.90
CA ARG A 71 10.50 15.02 22.21
C ARG A 71 10.44 16.54 22.45
N PHE A 72 9.53 17.23 21.79
CA PHE A 72 9.41 18.69 21.85
C PHE A 72 8.30 19.17 22.82
N LYS A 73 7.68 18.27 23.59
CA LYS A 73 6.54 18.63 24.47
C LYS A 73 6.91 19.69 25.52
N ASP A 74 8.15 19.68 26.00
CA ASP A 74 8.68 20.57 27.04
C ASP A 74 9.64 21.61 26.45
N ASP A 75 9.69 21.74 25.12
CA ASP A 75 10.54 22.74 24.48
C ASP A 75 9.94 24.14 24.67
N PRO A 76 10.65 25.08 25.32
CA PRO A 76 10.14 26.43 25.56
C PRO A 76 9.82 27.21 24.29
N PHE A 77 10.37 26.80 23.14
CA PHE A 77 10.18 27.44 21.84
C PHE A 77 9.16 26.71 20.96
N PHE A 78 8.49 25.66 21.48
CA PHE A 78 7.55 24.87 20.69
C PHE A 78 6.41 25.71 20.11
N ASP A 79 5.83 26.58 20.94
CA ASP A 79 4.70 27.42 20.54
C ASP A 79 5.10 28.46 19.47
N GLU A 80 6.27 29.10 19.64
CA GLU A 80 6.83 30.05 18.66
C GLU A 80 7.11 29.37 17.31
N MET A 81 7.72 28.18 17.34
CA MET A 81 7.95 27.38 16.13
C MET A 81 6.64 27.02 15.43
N VAL A 82 5.59 26.64 16.17
CA VAL A 82 4.27 26.32 15.59
C VAL A 82 3.64 27.56 14.96
N GLU A 83 3.72 28.72 15.62
CA GLU A 83 3.20 29.98 15.10
C GLU A 83 3.86 30.39 13.77
N GLU A 84 5.18 30.24 13.67
CA GLU A 84 5.94 30.48 12.45
C GLU A 84 5.55 29.51 11.31
N ILE A 85 5.41 28.22 11.61
CA ILE A 85 4.95 27.22 10.65
C ILE A 85 3.55 27.57 10.11
N GLU A 86 2.64 27.96 11.00
CA GLU A 86 1.27 28.32 10.62
C GLU A 86 1.22 29.60 9.79
N THR A 87 2.07 30.59 10.12
CA THR A 87 2.21 31.80 9.32
C THR A 87 2.71 31.47 7.91
N TYR A 88 3.77 30.67 7.81
CA TYR A 88 4.32 30.21 6.53
C TYR A 88 3.30 29.43 5.69
N ARG A 89 2.50 28.55 6.30
CA ARG A 89 1.41 27.83 5.59
C ARG A 89 0.38 28.79 5.00
N ARG A 90 -0.08 29.77 5.79
CA ARG A 90 -1.04 30.78 5.31
C ARG A 90 -0.48 31.60 4.15
N GLU A 91 0.80 31.94 4.19
CA GLU A 91 1.47 32.65 3.10
C GLU A 91 1.51 31.80 1.81
N LEU A 92 1.82 30.50 1.92
CA LEU A 92 1.81 29.58 0.78
C LEU A 92 0.39 29.40 0.20
N ASP A 93 -0.60 29.22 1.06
CA ASP A 93 -2.00 29.05 0.64
C ASP A 93 -2.52 30.32 -0.04
N ALA A 94 -2.19 31.50 0.50
CA ALA A 94 -2.56 32.80 -0.08
C ALA A 94 -1.85 33.08 -1.42
N ARG A 95 -0.65 32.52 -1.62
CA ARG A 95 0.09 32.60 -2.89
C ARG A 95 -0.47 31.66 -3.97
N GLY A 96 -1.52 30.91 -3.66
CA GLY A 96 -2.11 29.90 -4.56
C GLY A 96 -1.15 28.73 -4.70
N GLY A 97 -1.14 27.85 -3.70
CA GLY A 97 -0.30 26.65 -3.66
C GLY A 97 -0.62 25.65 -4.77
N ASP A 98 -0.26 25.99 -6.01
CA ASP A 98 -0.32 25.14 -7.19
C ASP A 98 1.11 24.71 -7.58
N HIS A 99 1.70 23.86 -6.74
CA HIS A 99 2.83 23.03 -7.13
C HIS A 99 2.59 21.60 -6.66
N CYS A 100 1.56 20.98 -7.22
CA CYS A 100 1.47 19.54 -7.43
C CYS A 100 1.19 19.27 -8.91
N HIS A 101 2.15 19.59 -9.76
CA HIS A 101 2.20 19.03 -11.10
C HIS A 101 3.64 18.65 -11.42
N GLU A 102 3.87 17.34 -11.53
CA GLU A 102 4.88 16.65 -12.33
C GLU A 102 5.43 15.44 -11.58
N TYR A 103 4.71 14.32 -11.57
CA TYR A 103 5.28 12.97 -11.69
C TYR A 103 4.23 11.97 -12.21
N ASP A 104 3.35 12.38 -13.13
CA ASP A 104 2.39 11.47 -13.80
C ASP A 104 2.57 11.45 -15.33
N THR A 105 3.82 11.50 -15.80
CA THR A 105 4.17 11.32 -17.22
C THR A 105 5.51 10.57 -17.39
N SER A 106 5.71 9.47 -16.67
CA SER A 106 6.69 8.45 -17.08
C SER A 106 6.14 7.03 -16.95
N LEU A 107 5.03 6.78 -17.63
CA LEU A 107 4.57 5.42 -17.93
C LEU A 107 3.88 5.48 -19.30
N HIS A 108 4.69 5.61 -20.35
CA HIS A 108 4.36 5.21 -21.72
C HIS A 108 5.53 4.37 -22.23
#